data_AF-A0A4Y2CJ62-F1
#
_entry.id   AF-A0A4Y2CJ62-F1
#
_cell.length_a   1.000
_cell.length_b   1.000
_cell.length_c   1.000
_cell.angle_alpha   90.00
_cell.angle_beta   90.00
_cell.angle_gamma   90.00
#
_symmetry.space_group_name_H-M   'P 1'
#
loop_
_entity.id
_entity.type
_entity.pdbx_description
1 polymer ?
#
loop_
_entity_poly.entity_id
_entity_poly.type
_entity_poly.pdbx_seq_one_letter_code
_entity_poly.pdbx_strand_id
1 'polypeptide(L)'
;MSVHNVFPKVKTIPTPWQRLEIMFVTGHSPFPTYLKRFNNIRNSDSCGCGNLGNPLHYATSCLFTTSYHITKPSADLEPLWWKRVMNNNNSRAKIRNLIHFNAENETLFSPKDGDNN
;
A
#
# COMPACT_ATOMS: atom_id res chain seq x y z
N MET A 1 -5.05 46.87 -6.92
CA MET A 1 -5.53 45.47 -7.03
C MET A 1 -4.90 44.69 -5.88
N SER A 2 -5.66 44.40 -4.83
CA SER A 2 -5.14 43.84 -3.57
C SER A 2 -5.18 42.31 -3.61
N VAL A 3 -4.00 41.67 -3.59
CA VAL A 3 -3.87 40.22 -3.46
C VAL A 3 -4.05 39.85 -1.99
N HIS A 4 -5.19 39.25 -1.67
CA HIS A 4 -5.43 38.71 -0.34
C HIS A 4 -4.68 37.39 -0.23
N ASN A 5 -3.61 37.35 0.57
CA ASN A 5 -2.89 36.12 0.90
C ASN A 5 -3.78 35.27 1.83
N VAL A 6 -4.54 34.36 1.23
CA VAL A 6 -5.23 33.30 1.97
C VAL A 6 -4.19 32.26 2.37
N PHE A 7 -3.61 32.40 3.55
CA PHE A 7 -2.82 31.33 4.14
C PHE A 7 -3.72 30.10 4.33
N PRO A 8 -3.41 28.94 3.72
CA PRO A 8 -4.16 27.73 3.98
C PRO A 8 -3.98 27.38 5.45
N LYS A 9 -5.08 27.37 6.19
CA LYS A 9 -5.13 27.02 7.60
C LYS A 9 -4.73 25.55 7.74
N VAL A 10 -3.45 25.30 7.98
CA VAL A 10 -2.90 23.95 8.19
C VAL A 10 -3.62 23.35 9.41
N LYS A 11 -4.40 22.30 9.19
CA LYS A 11 -4.98 21.52 10.28
C LYS A 11 -3.82 20.74 10.93
N THR A 12 -3.44 21.14 12.14
CA THR A 12 -2.34 20.56 12.92
C THR A 12 -2.70 19.29 13.67
N ILE A 13 -3.91 18.76 13.48
CA ILE A 13 -4.30 17.46 14.06
C ILE A 13 -3.50 16.40 13.31
N PRO A 14 -2.56 15.69 13.95
CA PRO A 14 -1.90 14.56 13.34
C PRO A 14 -2.99 13.56 12.95
N THR A 15 -3.05 13.18 11.68
CA THR A 15 -3.91 12.07 11.29
C THR A 15 -3.59 10.88 12.20
N PRO A 16 -4.57 10.16 12.75
CA PRO A 16 -4.29 9.03 13.64
C PRO A 16 -3.56 7.87 12.94
N TRP A 17 -3.26 8.01 11.64
CA TRP A 17 -2.63 7.04 10.77
C TRP A 17 -1.11 7.07 10.93
N GLN A 18 -0.52 5.89 11.01
CA GLN A 18 0.93 5.74 11.05
C GLN A 18 1.50 6.01 9.66
N ARG A 19 2.76 6.45 9.60
CA ARG A 19 3.45 6.78 8.35
C ARG A 19 3.39 5.64 7.33
N LEU A 20 3.59 4.39 7.77
CA LEU A 20 3.53 3.20 6.93
C LEU A 20 2.12 2.95 6.35
N GLU A 21 1.07 3.23 7.12
CA GLU A 21 -0.31 3.10 6.64
C GLU A 21 -0.64 4.16 5.58
N ILE A 22 -0.19 5.41 5.78
CA ILE A 22 -0.36 6.49 4.80
C ILE A 22 0.37 6.14 3.50
N MET A 23 1.62 5.68 3.60
CA MET A 23 2.43 5.24 2.45
C MET A 23 1.80 4.06 1.71
N PHE A 24 1.24 3.08 2.44
CA PHE A 24 0.53 1.95 1.86
C PHE A 24 -0.73 2.40 1.11
N VAL A 25 -1.65 3.13 1.78
CA VAL A 25 -2.95 3.52 1.20
C VAL A 25 -2.80 4.42 -0.02
N THR A 26 -1.84 5.34 0.00
CA THR A 26 -1.66 6.31 -1.09
C THR A 26 -0.94 5.73 -2.31
N GLY A 27 -0.37 4.52 -2.21
CA GLY A 27 0.48 3.95 -3.26
C GLY A 27 1.73 4.79 -3.57
N HIS A 28 1.97 5.88 -2.82
CA HIS A 28 3.08 6.82 -3.04
C HIS A 28 4.41 6.31 -2.51
N SER A 29 4.40 5.21 -1.77
CA SER A 29 5.62 4.42 -1.63
C SER A 29 5.48 3.25 -2.56
N PRO A 30 6.48 3.02 -3.42
CA PRO A 30 6.58 1.73 -4.04
C PRO A 30 6.75 0.77 -2.85
N PHE A 31 5.67 0.05 -2.56
CA PHE A 31 5.55 -0.83 -1.41
C PHE A 31 6.42 -2.11 -1.55
N PRO A 32 7.31 -2.16 -2.57
CA PRO A 32 8.59 -2.91 -2.51
C PRO A 32 9.88 -2.05 -2.38
N THR A 33 9.91 -0.75 -2.69
CA THR A 33 11.17 0.06 -2.72
C THR A 33 11.69 0.53 -1.37
N TYR A 34 10.91 0.51 -0.29
CA TYR A 34 11.48 0.78 1.03
C TYR A 34 12.38 -0.36 1.53
N LEU A 35 12.25 -1.57 0.98
CA LEU A 35 13.04 -2.73 1.42
C LEU A 35 14.41 -2.83 0.74
N LYS A 36 14.63 -2.08 -0.35
CA LYS A 36 15.82 -2.23 -1.21
C LYS A 36 16.66 -0.96 -1.29
N ARG A 37 16.96 -0.30 -0.17
CA ARG A 37 17.91 0.83 -0.19
C ARG A 37 19.29 0.43 -0.73
N PHE A 38 19.61 -0.87 -0.78
CA PHE A 38 20.83 -1.40 -1.39
C PHE A 38 20.62 -2.79 -2.01
N ASN A 39 19.98 -2.90 -3.18
CA ASN A 39 20.42 -3.82 -4.27
C ASN A 39 19.42 -3.85 -5.44
N ASN A 40 19.77 -3.30 -6.60
CA ASN A 40 19.07 -3.42 -7.89
C ASN A 40 17.61 -2.92 -8.00
N ILE A 41 17.52 -1.72 -8.58
CA ILE A 41 16.41 -1.04 -9.25
C ILE A 41 15.39 -2.03 -9.84
N ARG A 42 14.27 -2.24 -9.14
CA ARG A 42 13.09 -2.94 -9.68
C ARG A 42 12.15 -1.90 -10.28
N ASN A 43 11.93 -1.99 -11.58
CA ASN A 43 11.04 -1.10 -12.35
C ASN A 43 9.68 -1.77 -12.68
N SER A 44 9.38 -2.92 -12.07
CA SER A 44 8.14 -3.65 -12.32
C SER A 44 7.21 -3.50 -11.13
N ASP A 45 6.05 -2.87 -11.35
CA ASP A 45 4.97 -2.81 -10.37
C ASP A 45 4.24 -4.16 -10.21
N SER A 46 4.84 -5.29 -10.62
CA SER A 46 4.22 -6.61 -10.60
C SER A 46 4.41 -7.35 -9.28
N CYS A 47 3.35 -7.98 -8.79
CA CYS A 47 3.37 -8.96 -7.71
C CYS A 47 3.91 -10.30 -8.20
N GLY A 48 4.55 -11.09 -7.33
CA GLY A 48 4.99 -12.46 -7.66
C GLY A 48 3.87 -13.42 -8.10
N CYS A 49 2.59 -13.03 -7.96
CA CYS A 49 1.46 -13.78 -8.49
C CYS A 49 1.10 -13.44 -9.95
N GLY A 50 1.89 -12.57 -10.61
CA GLY A 50 1.71 -12.17 -12.01
C GLY A 50 0.78 -10.96 -12.24
N ASN A 51 0.14 -10.43 -11.20
CA ASN A 51 -0.73 -9.24 -11.29
C ASN A 51 -0.01 -7.95 -10.87
N LEU A 52 -0.64 -6.80 -11.09
CA LEU A 52 -0.15 -5.51 -10.60
C LEU A 52 -0.11 -5.49 -9.05
N GLY A 53 1.10 -5.39 -8.49
CA GLY A 53 1.43 -5.33 -7.06
C GLY A 53 1.17 -3.96 -6.44
N ASN A 54 -0.07 -3.48 -6.54
CA ASN A 54 -0.51 -2.27 -5.86
C ASN A 54 -1.17 -2.59 -4.49
N PRO A 55 -1.34 -1.60 -3.60
CA PRO A 55 -1.93 -1.78 -2.28
C PRO A 55 -3.34 -2.41 -2.31
N LEU A 56 -4.17 -2.02 -3.28
CA LEU A 56 -5.52 -2.56 -3.46
C LEU A 56 -5.46 -4.07 -3.77
N HIS A 57 -4.54 -4.49 -4.63
CA HIS A 57 -4.33 -5.89 -4.97
C HIS A 57 -3.93 -6.71 -3.74
N TYR A 58 -2.92 -6.25 -2.98
CA TYR A 58 -2.50 -6.93 -1.75
C TYR A 58 -3.61 -7.01 -0.68
N ALA A 59 -4.46 -5.99 -0.60
CA ALA A 59 -5.54 -5.96 0.37
C ALA A 59 -6.79 -6.76 -0.03
N THR A 60 -6.95 -7.14 -1.30
CA THR A 60 -8.24 -7.67 -1.80
C THR A 60 -8.17 -8.93 -2.67
N SER A 61 -7.02 -9.25 -3.27
CA SER A 61 -6.95 -10.28 -4.32
C SER A 61 -5.62 -11.02 -4.48
N CYS A 62 -4.53 -10.58 -3.84
CA CYS A 62 -3.25 -11.28 -3.95
C CYS A 62 -3.31 -12.67 -3.30
N LEU A 63 -2.87 -13.69 -4.05
CA LEU A 63 -2.88 -15.09 -3.61
C LEU A 63 -2.09 -15.30 -2.32
N PHE A 64 -0.96 -14.60 -2.17
CA PHE A 64 -0.08 -14.74 -1.00
C PHE A 64 -0.62 -14.05 0.25
N THR A 65 -1.62 -13.18 0.14
CA THR A 65 -2.13 -12.37 1.26
C THR A 65 -3.59 -12.68 1.59
N THR A 66 -4.08 -13.86 1.18
CA THR A 66 -5.47 -14.30 1.33
C THR A 66 -6.01 -14.18 2.76
N SER A 67 -5.17 -14.43 3.78
CA SER A 67 -5.54 -14.27 5.20
C SER A 67 -5.84 -12.82 5.61
N TYR A 68 -5.31 -11.84 4.89
CA TYR A 68 -5.45 -10.42 5.18
C TYR A 68 -6.50 -9.72 4.32
N HIS A 69 -7.18 -10.47 3.42
CA HIS A 69 -8.13 -9.87 2.50
C HIS A 69 -9.26 -9.13 3.21
N ILE A 70 -9.59 -7.99 2.61
CA ILE A 70 -10.74 -7.15 2.88
C ILE A 70 -11.59 -7.15 1.62
N THR A 71 -12.89 -6.99 1.78
CA THR A 71 -13.84 -6.95 0.67
C THR A 71 -13.42 -5.93 -0.38
N LYS A 72 -13.27 -6.37 -1.62
CA LYS A 72 -12.90 -5.53 -2.75
C LYS A 72 -13.95 -4.42 -2.98
N PRO A 73 -13.54 -3.16 -3.16
CA PRO A 73 -14.46 -2.09 -3.52
C PRO A 73 -14.87 -2.16 -5.00
N SER A 74 -15.95 -1.45 -5.34
CA SER A 74 -16.17 -1.01 -6.72
C SER A 74 -15.09 0.00 -7.11
N ALA A 75 -14.69 0.02 -8.37
CA ALA A 75 -13.61 0.88 -8.88
C ALA A 75 -13.83 2.37 -8.51
N ASP A 76 -15.06 2.88 -8.68
CA ASP A 76 -15.39 4.28 -8.43
C ASP A 76 -15.40 4.66 -6.93
N LEU A 77 -15.36 3.67 -6.05
CA LEU A 77 -15.50 3.85 -4.59
C LEU A 77 -14.20 3.60 -3.83
N GLU A 78 -13.07 3.39 -4.52
CA GLU A 78 -11.78 3.09 -3.88
C GLU A 78 -11.38 4.13 -2.81
N PRO A 79 -11.44 5.46 -3.04
CA PRO A 79 -11.05 6.44 -2.02
C PRO A 79 -11.93 6.39 -0.77
N LEU A 80 -13.24 6.18 -0.95
CA LEU A 80 -14.20 6.04 0.14
C LEU A 80 -13.99 4.72 0.89
N TRP A 81 -13.61 3.67 0.18
CA TRP A 81 -13.29 2.37 0.75
C TRP A 81 -12.07 2.45 1.64
N TRP A 82 -10.97 3.05 1.18
CA TRP A 82 -9.78 3.26 2.02
C TRP A 82 -10.10 4.04 3.29
N LYS A 83 -10.93 5.09 3.18
CA LYS A 83 -11.40 5.84 4.34
C LYS A 83 -12.15 4.95 5.34
N ARG A 84 -13.03 4.06 4.87
CA ARG A 84 -13.77 3.12 5.74
C ARG A 84 -12.86 2.07 6.38
N VAL A 85 -11.95 1.49 5.60
CA VAL A 85 -10.94 0.52 6.07
C VAL A 85 -10.09 1.12 7.19
N MET A 86 -9.58 2.34 6.97
CA MET A 86 -8.71 3.02 7.93
C MET A 86 -9.44 3.53 9.17
N ASN A 87 -10.75 3.74 9.10
CA ASN A 87 -11.58 4.13 10.25
C ASN A 87 -12.07 2.95 11.08
N ASN A 88 -11.96 1.71 10.58
CA ASN A 88 -12.37 0.51 11.29
C ASN A 88 -11.16 -0.18 11.94
N ASN A 89 -11.15 -0.32 13.27
CA ASN A 89 -9.99 -0.86 14.01
C ASN A 89 -9.59 -2.28 13.57
N ASN A 90 -10.55 -3.17 13.29
CA ASN A 90 -10.26 -4.54 12.87
C ASN A 90 -9.65 -4.57 11.46
N SER A 91 -10.22 -3.79 10.54
CA SER A 91 -9.70 -3.67 9.17
C SER A 91 -8.31 -3.04 9.16
N ARG A 92 -8.11 -2.00 9.98
CA ARG A 92 -6.82 -1.35 10.15
C ARG A 92 -5.77 -2.29 10.75
N ALA A 93 -6.13 -3.14 11.71
CA ALA A 93 -5.23 -4.18 12.23
C ALA A 93 -4.83 -5.19 11.15
N LYS A 94 -5.77 -5.62 10.30
CA LYS A 94 -5.45 -6.46 9.13
C LYS A 94 -4.48 -5.78 8.18
N ILE A 95 -4.69 -4.49 7.88
CA ILE A 95 -3.77 -3.70 7.04
C ILE A 95 -2.37 -3.64 7.66
N ARG A 96 -2.24 -3.40 8.97
CA ARG A 96 -0.92 -3.39 9.63
C ARG A 96 -0.23 -4.76 9.50
N ASN A 97 -0.96 -5.84 9.78
CA ASN A 97 -0.40 -7.18 9.67
C ASN A 97 0.00 -7.53 8.24
N LEU A 98 -0.78 -7.10 7.25
CA LEU A 98 -0.44 -7.21 5.83
C LEU A 98 0.85 -6.46 5.48
N ILE A 99 0.99 -5.22 5.96
CA ILE A 99 2.19 -4.41 5.77
C ILE A 99 3.42 -5.12 6.35
N HIS A 100 3.32 -5.64 7.57
CA HIS A 100 4.38 -6.40 8.21
C HIS A 100 4.72 -7.68 7.45
N PHE A 101 3.71 -8.48 7.09
CA PHE A 101 3.89 -9.70 6.31
C PHE A 101 4.60 -9.43 4.98
N ASN A 102 4.19 -8.39 4.25
CA ASN A 102 4.81 -8.00 2.99
C ASN A 102 6.29 -7.58 3.17
N ALA A 103 6.61 -6.90 4.28
CA ALA A 103 7.97 -6.49 4.60
C ALA A 103 8.89 -7.69 4.92
N GLU A 104 8.36 -8.71 5.60
CA GLU A 104 9.11 -9.92 5.97
C GLU A 104 9.27 -10.91 4.81
N ASN A 105 8.33 -10.91 3.86
CA ASN A 105 8.24 -11.93 2.80
C ASN A 105 8.56 -11.38 1.40
N GLU A 106 9.39 -10.34 1.29
CA GLU A 106 9.78 -9.70 0.03
C GLU A 106 10.28 -10.70 -1.04
N THR A 107 11.00 -11.74 -0.60
CA THR A 107 11.56 -12.78 -1.46
C THR A 107 10.47 -13.66 -2.11
N LEU A 108 9.29 -13.79 -1.50
CA LEU A 108 8.15 -14.53 -2.08
C LEU A 108 7.45 -13.74 -3.19
N PHE A 109 7.51 -12.42 -3.12
CA PHE A 109 6.94 -11.53 -4.15
C PHE A 109 7.90 -11.24 -5.29
N SER A 110 9.12 -11.75 -5.18
CA SER A 110 10.12 -11.65 -6.21
C SER A 110 9.89 -12.71 -7.28
N PRO A 111 9.83 -12.36 -8.58
CA PRO A 111 9.93 -13.38 -9.62
C PRO A 111 11.22 -14.15 -9.38
N LYS A 112 11.16 -15.49 -9.42
CA LYS A 112 12.38 -16.28 -9.51
C LYS A 112 13.03 -15.92 -10.85
N ASP A 113 14.23 -15.36 -10.82
CA ASP A 113 15.03 -15.24 -12.02
C ASP A 113 15.10 -16.64 -12.64
N GLY A 114 14.71 -16.76 -13.91
CA GLY A 114 14.72 -18.04 -14.61
C GLY A 114 16.11 -18.63 -14.58
N ASP A 115 16.21 -19.88 -14.12
CA ASP A 115 17.32 -20.76 -14.37
C ASP A 115 17.41 -20.97 -15.90
N ASN A 116 18.11 -20.07 -16.58
CA ASN A 116 18.40 -20.20 -18.01
C ASN A 116 19.62 -21.12 -18.15
N ASN A 117 19.36 -22.42 -18.32
CA ASN A 117 20.33 -23.38 -18.86
C ASN A 117 20.32 -23.33 -20.39
#